data_AF-A0AAC8UVZ6-F1
#
_entry.id   AF-A0AAC8UVZ6-F1
#
_cell.length_a   1.000
_cell.length_b   1.000
_cell.length_c   1.000
_cell.angle_alpha   90.00
_cell.angle_beta   90.00
_cell.angle_gamma   90.00
#
_symmetry.space_group_name_H-M   'P 1'
#
loop_
_entity.id
_entity.type
_entity.pdbx_description
1 polymer ?
#
loop_
_entity_poly.entity_id
_entity_poly.type
_entity_poly.pdbx_seq_one_letter_code
_entity_poly.pdbx_strand_id
1 'polypeptide(L)'
;MAFWASPAGQLAILVIGWLVIRASKRILKRRWPTGLSTWDLMTPLLILCSVMLIPAGAGLILPWLVIGWMSVGILVTVIQAVHNKELLYSTFFKTFWRLTDLFWTLGFAVCFLLVIS
;
A
#
# COMPACT_ATOMS: atom_id res chain seq x y z
N MET A 1 -19.45 -16.92 -0.93
CA MET A 1 -18.39 -16.21 -1.69
C MET A 1 -18.65 -14.70 -1.80
N ALA A 2 -19.89 -14.21 -1.78
CA ALA A 2 -20.22 -12.78 -1.87
C ALA A 2 -19.68 -11.89 -0.72
N PHE A 3 -19.55 -12.42 0.50
CA PHE A 3 -19.11 -11.61 1.65
C PHE A 3 -17.67 -11.09 1.51
N TRP A 4 -16.75 -11.89 0.95
CA TRP A 4 -15.35 -11.48 0.78
C TRP A 4 -15.15 -10.41 -0.31
N ALA A 5 -16.10 -10.29 -1.24
CA ALA A 5 -16.14 -9.23 -2.23
C ALA A 5 -16.86 -7.96 -1.72
N SER A 6 -17.47 -8.02 -0.54
CA SER A 6 -18.13 -6.85 0.07
C SER A 6 -17.11 -5.91 0.71
N PRO A 7 -17.42 -4.61 0.86
CA PRO A 7 -16.55 -3.66 1.56
C PRO A 7 -16.19 -4.13 2.99
N ALA A 8 -17.16 -4.70 3.71
CA ALA A 8 -16.93 -5.25 5.04
C ALA A 8 -15.94 -6.44 5.03
N GLY A 9 -16.01 -7.30 4.01
CA GLY A 9 -15.07 -8.39 3.81
C GLY A 9 -13.64 -7.91 3.55
N GLN A 10 -13.48 -6.80 2.84
CA GLN A 10 -12.18 -6.20 2.54
C GLN A 10 -11.52 -5.60 3.79
N LEU A 11 -12.31 -4.97 4.67
CA LEU A 11 -11.83 -4.57 6.01
C LEU A 11 -11.43 -5.79 6.85
N ALA A 12 -12.20 -6.87 6.82
CA ALA A 12 -11.85 -8.10 7.53
C ALA A 12 -10.53 -8.68 7.01
N ILE A 13 -10.29 -8.68 5.70
CA ILE A 13 -9.02 -9.12 5.09
C ILE A 13 -7.86 -8.24 5.57
N LEU A 14 -8.02 -6.91 5.61
CA LEU A 14 -6.99 -6.00 6.13
C LEU A 14 -6.66 -6.28 7.60
N VAL A 15 -7.68 -6.48 8.44
CA VAL A 15 -7.50 -6.78 9.86
C VAL A 15 -6.81 -8.14 10.05
N ILE A 16 -7.23 -9.17 9.33
CA ILE A 16 -6.60 -10.50 9.37
C ILE A 16 -5.15 -10.40 8.89
N GLY A 17 -4.90 -9.71 7.77
CA GLY A 17 -3.55 -9.48 7.24
C GLY A 17 -2.66 -8.77 8.26
N TRP A 18 -3.17 -7.74 8.93
CA TRP A 18 -2.43 -7.03 9.98
C TRP A 18 -2.09 -7.93 11.17
N LEU A 19 -3.05 -8.76 11.63
CA LEU A 19 -2.82 -9.73 12.70
C LEU A 19 -1.75 -10.76 12.31
N VAL A 20 -1.79 -11.26 11.07
CA VAL A 20 -0.79 -12.21 10.53
C VAL A 20 0.59 -11.57 10.47
N ILE A 21 0.71 -10.31 10.01
CA ILE A 21 1.99 -9.59 9.97
C ILE A 21 2.52 -9.38 11.38
N ARG A 22 1.65 -8.99 12.32
CA ARG A 22 2.03 -8.76 13.72
C ARG A 22 2.44 -10.06 14.42
N ALA A 23 1.74 -11.17 14.15
CA ALA A 23 2.09 -12.50 14.64
C ALA A 23 3.43 -12.96 14.05
N SER A 24 3.61 -12.84 12.74
CA SER A 24 4.85 -13.15 12.04
C SER A 24 6.03 -12.35 12.61
N LYS A 25 5.86 -11.04 12.86
CA LYS A 25 6.88 -10.22 13.51
C LYS A 25 7.22 -10.69 14.93
N ARG A 26 6.23 -11.13 15.70
CA ARG A 26 6.47 -11.69 17.05
C ARG A 26 7.23 -13.01 16.98
N ILE A 27 6.95 -13.87 16.01
CA ILE A 27 7.57 -15.19 15.84
C ILE A 27 9.00 -15.03 15.28
N LEU A 28 9.20 -14.18 14.27
CA LEU A 28 10.48 -13.96 13.61
C LEU A 28 11.39 -12.96 14.34
N LYS A 29 11.11 -12.57 15.60
CA LYS A 29 11.82 -11.53 16.39
C LYS A 29 13.32 -11.39 16.12
N ARG A 30 14.07 -12.50 15.96
CA ARG A 30 15.53 -12.51 15.71
C ARG A 30 15.97 -12.43 14.24
N ARG A 31 15.11 -12.76 13.27
CA ARG A 31 15.39 -12.72 11.82
C ARG A 31 14.61 -11.61 11.10
N TRP A 32 13.84 -10.81 11.83
CA TRP A 32 13.08 -9.73 11.20
C TRP A 32 14.05 -8.68 10.64
N PRO A 33 13.93 -8.31 9.36
CA PRO A 33 14.83 -7.35 8.74
C PRO A 33 14.76 -6.00 9.47
N THR A 34 15.92 -5.55 9.95
CA THR A 34 16.11 -4.26 10.61
C THR A 34 15.87 -3.14 9.60
N GLY A 35 14.64 -2.63 9.55
CA GLY A 35 14.26 -1.52 8.67
C GLY A 35 12.87 -1.63 8.04
N LEU A 36 12.24 -2.82 8.06
CA LEU A 36 10.88 -3.01 7.56
C LEU A 36 9.85 -2.69 8.64
N SER A 37 9.08 -1.62 8.42
CA SER A 37 7.92 -1.28 9.25
C SER A 37 6.83 -2.33 9.05
N THR A 38 6.01 -2.57 10.06
CA THR A 38 4.82 -3.43 9.91
C THR A 38 3.81 -2.83 8.94
N TRP A 39 3.81 -1.49 8.82
CA TRP A 39 2.96 -0.75 7.90
C TRP A 39 3.38 -0.93 6.45
N ASP A 40 4.68 -1.05 6.18
CA ASP A 40 5.23 -1.30 4.85
C ASP A 40 4.72 -2.60 4.21
N LEU A 41 4.28 -3.59 5.01
CA LEU A 41 3.64 -4.82 4.51
C LEU A 41 2.13 -4.69 4.27
N MET A 42 1.50 -3.60 4.71
CA MET A 42 0.08 -3.35 4.48
C MET A 42 -0.17 -2.84 3.07
N THR A 43 0.77 -2.10 2.50
CA THR A 43 0.71 -1.60 1.12
C THR A 43 0.29 -2.65 0.08
N PRO A 44 0.92 -3.84 -0.04
CA PRO A 44 0.47 -4.86 -0.99
C PRO A 44 -0.93 -5.41 -0.68
N LEU A 45 -1.30 -5.47 0.60
CA LEU A 45 -2.65 -5.88 1.01
C LEU A 45 -3.69 -4.83 0.59
N LEU A 46 -3.37 -3.54 0.75
CA LEU A 46 -4.22 -2.41 0.35
C LEU A 46 -4.42 -2.38 -1.17
N ILE A 47 -3.36 -2.67 -1.94
CA ILE A 47 -3.45 -2.79 -3.41
C ILE A 47 -4.38 -3.96 -3.78
N LEU A 48 -4.15 -5.13 -3.19
CA LEU A 48 -4.96 -6.32 -3.46
C LEU A 48 -6.43 -6.07 -3.13
N CYS A 49 -6.70 -5.47 -1.97
CA CYS A 49 -8.06 -5.14 -1.57
C CYS A 49 -8.69 -4.14 -2.56
N SER A 50 -7.99 -3.05 -2.89
CA SER A 50 -8.47 -2.07 -3.89
C SER A 50 -8.85 -2.73 -5.21
N VAL A 51 -8.03 -3.67 -5.71
CA VAL A 51 -8.31 -4.44 -6.94
C VAL A 51 -9.55 -5.33 -6.79
N MET A 52 -9.75 -5.94 -5.62
CA MET A 52 -10.96 -6.73 -5.38
C MET A 52 -12.25 -5.87 -5.33
N LEU A 53 -12.15 -4.56 -5.06
CA LEU A 53 -13.28 -3.63 -5.13
C LEU A 53 -13.60 -3.14 -6.56
N ILE A 54 -12.83 -3.51 -7.59
CA ILE A 54 -13.12 -3.14 -9.00
C ILE A 54 -14.57 -3.40 -9.41
N PRO A 55 -15.13 -4.62 -9.26
CA PRO A 55 -16.51 -4.92 -9.65
C PRO A 55 -17.56 -4.13 -8.86
N ALA A 56 -17.18 -3.55 -7.72
CA ALA A 56 -18.06 -2.76 -6.88
C ALA A 56 -18.01 -1.24 -7.19
N GLY A 57 -17.23 -0.83 -8.21
CA GLY A 57 -17.16 0.58 -8.67
C GLY A 57 -15.78 1.23 -8.55
N ALA A 58 -14.84 0.61 -7.82
CA ALA A 58 -13.48 1.16 -7.66
C ALA A 58 -12.68 1.20 -8.98
N GLY A 59 -13.11 0.46 -10.01
CA GLY A 59 -12.48 0.44 -11.33
C GLY A 59 -12.40 1.81 -12.02
N LEU A 60 -13.25 2.77 -11.64
CA LEU A 60 -13.22 4.14 -12.17
C LEU A 60 -12.01 4.94 -11.66
N ILE A 61 -11.58 4.71 -10.43
CA ILE A 61 -10.51 5.48 -9.77
C ILE A 61 -9.17 4.74 -9.77
N LEU A 62 -9.18 3.41 -9.81
CA LEU A 62 -7.96 2.60 -9.77
C LEU A 62 -6.91 2.98 -10.83
N PRO A 63 -7.26 3.22 -12.11
CA PRO A 63 -6.29 3.66 -13.10
C PRO A 63 -5.62 4.99 -12.72
N TRP A 64 -6.40 5.94 -12.18
CA TRP A 64 -5.88 7.22 -11.70
C TRP A 64 -4.97 7.07 -10.48
N LEU A 65 -5.30 6.15 -9.57
CA LEU A 65 -4.41 5.81 -8.45
C LEU A 65 -3.10 5.21 -8.94
N VAL A 66 -3.12 4.32 -9.92
CA VAL A 66 -1.90 3.74 -10.49
C VAL A 66 -1.05 4.81 -11.18
N ILE A 67 -1.66 5.70 -11.97
CA ILE A 67 -0.96 6.82 -12.60
C ILE A 67 -0.35 7.74 -11.52
N GLY A 68 -1.12 8.12 -10.51
CA GLY A 68 -0.64 8.94 -9.40
C GLY A 68 0.52 8.26 -8.65
N TRP A 69 0.45 6.95 -8.44
CA TRP A 69 1.53 6.19 -7.83
C TRP A 69 2.80 6.18 -8.69
N MET A 70 2.67 6.03 -10.01
CA MET A 70 3.80 6.17 -10.95
C MET A 70 4.40 7.58 -10.89
N SER A 71 3.56 8.62 -10.82
CA SER A 71 4.02 10.00 -10.65
C SER A 71 4.80 10.20 -9.35
N VAL A 72 4.34 9.62 -8.23
CA VAL A 72 5.09 9.62 -6.95
C VAL A 72 6.46 8.97 -7.14
N GLY A 73 6.54 7.84 -7.85
CA GLY A 73 7.82 7.19 -8.16
C GLY A 73 8.78 8.10 -8.92
N ILE A 74 8.31 8.75 -9.99
CA ILE A 74 9.10 9.69 -10.78
C ILE A 74 9.53 10.91 -9.95
N LEU A 75 8.64 11.45 -9.13
CA LEU A 75 8.93 12.64 -8.34
C LEU A 75 10.01 12.34 -7.29
N VAL A 76 9.94 11.16 -6.67
CA VAL A 76 10.94 10.69 -5.69
C VAL A 76 12.30 10.41 -6.36
N THR A 77 12.33 9.85 -7.58
CA THR A 77 13.60 9.64 -8.30
C THR A 77 14.25 10.99 -8.66
N VAL A 78 13.47 11.94 -9.17
CA VAL A 78 13.96 13.28 -9.55
C VAL A 78 14.49 14.03 -8.33
N ILE A 79 13.74 14.08 -7.23
CA ILE A 79 14.18 14.76 -5.99
C ILE A 79 15.53 14.20 -5.53
N GLN A 80 15.71 12.87 -5.57
CA GLN A 80 16.93 12.26 -5.09
C GLN A 80 18.10 12.45 -6.04
N ALA A 81 17.86 12.42 -7.35
CA ALA A 81 18.87 12.73 -8.34
C ALA A 81 19.40 14.18 -8.17
N VAL A 82 18.50 15.12 -7.88
CA VAL A 82 18.86 16.53 -7.65
C VAL A 82 19.58 16.74 -6.31
N HIS A 83 19.07 16.15 -5.22
CA HIS A 83 19.60 16.43 -3.88
C HIS A 83 20.92 15.71 -3.61
N ASN A 84 21.04 14.44 -4.00
CA ASN A 84 22.19 13.61 -3.62
C ASN A 84 23.23 13.49 -4.74
N LYS A 85 22.94 13.97 -5.97
CA LYS A 85 23.74 13.80 -7.20
C LYS A 85 24.03 12.34 -7.60
N GLU A 86 23.71 11.38 -6.74
CA GLU A 86 23.79 9.94 -6.92
C GLU A 86 22.50 9.27 -6.44
N LEU A 87 22.09 8.23 -7.16
CA LEU A 87 20.93 7.42 -6.80
C LEU A 87 21.31 6.40 -5.72
N LEU A 88 21.26 6.84 -4.46
CA LEU A 88 21.42 5.94 -3.31
C LEU A 88 20.17 5.05 -3.16
N TYR A 89 20.24 3.83 -3.68
CA TYR A 89 19.15 2.85 -3.70
C TYR A 89 18.45 2.66 -2.34
N SER A 90 19.22 2.64 -1.23
CA SER A 90 18.67 2.45 0.13
C SER A 90 17.78 3.62 0.57
N THR A 91 18.21 4.86 0.32
CA THR A 91 17.45 6.06 0.66
C THR A 91 16.25 6.21 -0.27
N PHE A 92 16.44 5.86 -1.55
CA PHE A 92 15.38 5.83 -2.54
C PHE A 92 14.25 4.91 -2.14
N PHE A 93 14.58 3.64 -1.93
CA PHE A 93 13.62 2.62 -1.62
C PHE A 93 12.85 2.94 -0.35
N LYS A 94 13.53 3.37 0.74
CA LYS A 94 12.85 3.74 1.99
C LYS A 94 11.87 4.91 1.82
N THR A 95 12.27 5.95 1.08
CA THR A 95 11.44 7.14 0.88
C THR A 95 10.25 6.84 -0.02
N PHE A 96 10.51 6.20 -1.16
CA PHE A 96 9.47 5.79 -2.10
C PHE A 96 8.47 4.85 -1.43
N TRP A 97 8.95 3.87 -0.66
CA TRP A 97 8.09 2.89 -0.02
C TRP A 97 7.16 3.51 1.04
N ARG A 98 7.67 4.43 1.86
CA ARG A 98 6.83 5.16 2.83
C ARG A 98 5.78 6.05 2.18
N LEU A 99 6.15 6.75 1.10
CA LEU A 99 5.19 7.57 0.35
C LEU A 99 4.15 6.71 -0.35
N THR A 100 4.57 5.56 -0.88
CA THR A 100 3.68 4.56 -1.47
C THR A 100 2.67 4.02 -0.45
N ASP A 101 3.13 3.71 0.76
CA ASP A 101 2.26 3.26 1.85
C ASP A 101 1.19 4.31 2.18
N LEU A 102 1.59 5.56 2.38
CA LEU A 102 0.66 6.65 2.65
C LEU A 102 -0.32 6.87 1.48
N PHE A 103 0.19 6.85 0.25
CA PHE A 103 -0.60 7.04 -0.97
C PHE A 103 -1.67 5.94 -1.11
N TRP A 104 -1.31 4.67 -0.93
CA TRP A 104 -2.26 3.56 -1.04
C TRP A 104 -3.22 3.47 0.14
N THR A 105 -2.82 3.92 1.33
CA THR A 105 -3.73 4.03 2.47
C THR A 105 -4.84 5.04 2.17
N LEU A 106 -4.49 6.21 1.63
CA LEU A 106 -5.46 7.22 1.19
C LEU A 106 -6.26 6.73 -0.02
N GLY A 107 -5.60 6.12 -1.01
CA GLY A 107 -6.25 5.60 -2.21
C GLY A 107 -7.27 4.52 -1.90
N PHE A 108 -6.95 3.58 -1.01
CA PHE A 108 -7.89 2.59 -0.52
C PHE A 108 -9.07 3.25 0.20
N ALA A 109 -8.83 4.25 1.06
CA ALA A 109 -9.91 4.96 1.75
C ALA A 109 -10.88 5.62 0.75
N VAL A 110 -10.36 6.22 -0.34
CA VAL A 110 -11.19 6.79 -1.41
C VAL A 110 -11.97 5.70 -2.15
N CYS A 111 -11.32 4.59 -2.55
CA CYS A 111 -12.00 3.46 -3.17
C CYS A 111 -13.10 2.89 -2.27
N PHE A 112 -12.84 2.79 -0.97
CA PHE A 112 -13.78 2.29 0.01
C PHE A 112 -14.99 3.21 0.19
N LEU A 113 -14.75 4.53 0.31
CA LEU A 113 -15.82 5.53 0.39
C LEU A 113 -16.72 5.52 -0.84
N LEU A 114 -16.12 5.44 -2.04
CA LEU A 114 -16.88 5.37 -3.29
C LEU A 114 -17.77 4.14 -3.42
N VAL A 115 -17.33 3.02 -2.88
CA VAL A 115 -18.10 1.77 -2.98
C VAL A 115 -19.25 1.75 -1.96
N ILE A 116 -19.17 2.55 -0.90
CA ILE A 116 -20.22 2.65 0.12
C ILE A 116 -21.22 3.78 -0.17
N SER A 117 -20.80 4.83 -0.89
CA SER A 117 -21.67 5.92 -1.35
C SER A 117 -22.63 5.47 -2.46
#